data_AF-A0A1B6J009-F1
#
_entry.id   AF-A0A1B6J009-F1
#
_cell.length_a   1.000
_cell.length_b   1.000
_cell.length_c   1.000
_cell.angle_alpha   90.00
_cell.angle_beta   90.00
_cell.angle_gamma   90.00
#
_symmetry.space_group_name_H-M   'P 1'
#
loop_
_entity.id
_entity.type
_entity.pdbx_description
1 polymer ?
#
loop_
_entity_poly.entity_id
_entity_poly.type
_entity_poly.pdbx_seq_one_letter_code
_entity_poly.pdbx_strand_id
1 'polypeptide(L)'
;VEQACKQLPHQQINSNNGNLPPSQYLVSVLNMCETLANKRSEKLISSELFILASINSRGRLAELLQAAGATTILIEQAIDYLRESKKVDNLDTENQCQKALKQFTINLTELAEQGKLDPVIGRDEEIRRTIQVLQRRTKNNPVLIGEPGVGKTAIVEGLAQRIVNG
;
A
#
# COMPACT_ATOMS: atom_id res chain seq x y z
N VAL A 1 16.00 -20.14 2.00
CA VAL A 1 15.44 -19.73 0.69
C VAL A 1 16.54 -19.53 -0.36
N GLU A 2 17.53 -18.66 -0.12
CA GLU A 2 18.60 -18.37 -1.11
C GLU A 2 19.41 -19.61 -1.56
N GLN A 3 19.72 -20.51 -0.63
CA GLN A 3 20.36 -21.80 -0.93
C GLN A 3 19.50 -22.71 -1.82
N ALA A 4 18.17 -22.69 -1.64
CA ALA A 4 17.26 -23.49 -2.45
C ALA A 4 17.10 -22.92 -3.87
N CYS A 5 17.16 -21.59 -4.03
CA CYS A 5 17.17 -20.94 -5.34
C CYS A 5 18.46 -21.26 -6.12
N LYS A 6 19.61 -21.36 -5.45
CA LYS A 6 20.89 -21.77 -6.07
C LYS A 6 20.93 -23.24 -6.49
N GLN A 7 20.03 -24.08 -5.98
CA GLN A 7 19.90 -25.49 -6.40
C GLN A 7 19.03 -25.66 -7.66
N LEU A 8 18.39 -24.59 -8.14
CA LEU A 8 17.59 -24.65 -9.35
C LEU A 8 18.51 -24.59 -10.58
N PRO A 9 18.16 -25.31 -11.66
CA PRO A 9 18.94 -25.26 -12.90
C PRO A 9 18.99 -23.82 -13.44
N HIS A 10 20.20 -23.34 -13.69
CA HIS A 10 20.43 -22.02 -14.26
C HIS A 10 20.45 -22.11 -15.78
N GLN A 11 19.50 -21.45 -16.44
CA GLN A 11 19.53 -21.27 -17.89
C GLN A 11 20.39 -20.04 -18.21
N GLN A 12 21.41 -20.21 -19.07
CA GLN A 12 22.12 -19.07 -19.66
C GLN A 12 21.21 -18.44 -20.70
N ILE A 13 20.67 -17.26 -20.40
CA ILE A 13 19.74 -16.55 -21.29
C ILE A 13 20.55 -15.93 -22.43
N ASN A 14 20.72 -16.66 -23.52
CA ASN A 14 21.11 -16.08 -24.80
C ASN A 14 19.85 -15.44 -25.39
N SER A 15 19.82 -14.11 -25.40
CA SER A 15 18.67 -13.27 -25.77
C SER A 15 18.01 -13.71 -27.07
N ASN A 16 16.76 -14.16 -26.98
CA ASN A 16 15.62 -13.63 -27.75
C ASN A 16 14.32 -14.32 -27.31
N ASN A 17 13.31 -13.50 -26.99
CA ASN A 17 11.97 -13.80 -26.44
C ASN A 17 11.89 -13.96 -24.92
N GLY A 18 11.75 -12.82 -24.22
CA GLY A 18 11.54 -12.70 -22.77
C GLY A 18 10.19 -13.18 -22.24
N ASN A 19 9.58 -14.21 -22.84
CA ASN A 19 8.38 -14.85 -22.31
C ASN A 19 8.77 -16.15 -21.60
N LEU A 20 8.89 -16.09 -20.27
CA LEU A 20 8.99 -17.26 -19.42
C LEU A 20 7.57 -17.70 -19.03
N PRO A 21 7.07 -18.83 -19.54
CA PRO A 21 5.76 -19.31 -19.15
C PRO A 21 5.77 -19.71 -17.66
N PRO A 22 4.65 -19.49 -16.94
CA PRO A 22 4.52 -19.96 -15.58
C PRO A 22 4.61 -21.49 -15.54
N SER A 23 5.22 -22.04 -14.50
CA SER A 23 5.25 -23.48 -14.30
C SER A 23 3.85 -24.00 -13.95
N GLN A 24 3.57 -25.26 -14.29
CA GLN A 24 2.29 -25.91 -13.95
C GLN A 24 2.00 -25.85 -12.44
N TYR A 25 3.06 -25.90 -11.63
CA TYR A 25 2.97 -25.74 -10.18
C TYR A 25 2.46 -24.34 -9.79
N LEU A 26 3.03 -23.27 -10.38
CA LEU A 26 2.60 -21.90 -10.09
C LEU A 26 1.15 -21.68 -10.52
N VAL A 27 0.74 -22.20 -11.67
CA VAL A 27 -0.66 -22.16 -12.12
C VAL A 27 -1.58 -22.86 -11.12
N SER A 28 -1.20 -24.05 -10.63
CA SER A 28 -1.98 -24.76 -9.61
C SER A 28 -2.09 -23.98 -8.30
N VAL A 29 -1.03 -23.30 -7.86
CA VAL A 29 -1.06 -22.47 -6.65
C VAL A 29 -1.99 -21.27 -6.84
N LEU A 30 -1.94 -20.61 -8.00
CA LEU A 30 -2.82 -19.47 -8.30
C LEU A 30 -4.30 -19.88 -8.33
N ASN A 31 -4.62 -21.03 -8.93
CA ASN A 31 -5.98 -21.58 -8.89
C ASN A 31 -6.42 -21.87 -7.44
N MET A 32 -5.51 -22.37 -6.61
CA MET A 32 -5.78 -22.60 -5.19
C MET A 32 -6.02 -21.28 -4.45
N CYS A 33 -5.26 -20.22 -4.75
CA CYS A 33 -5.50 -18.88 -4.21
C CYS A 33 -6.91 -18.39 -4.53
N GLU A 34 -7.39 -18.61 -5.75
CA GLU A 34 -8.75 -18.24 -6.16
C GLU A 34 -9.81 -19.01 -5.36
N THR A 35 -9.62 -20.33 -5.16
CA THR A 35 -10.55 -21.10 -4.31
C THR A 35 -10.57 -20.62 -2.86
N LEU A 36 -9.42 -20.21 -2.32
CA LEU A 36 -9.31 -19.68 -0.96
C LEU A 36 -9.89 -18.27 -0.84
N ALA A 37 -9.68 -17.41 -1.84
CA ALA A 37 -10.30 -16.09 -1.92
C ALA A 37 -11.83 -16.21 -1.96
N ASN A 38 -12.37 -17.12 -2.78
CA ASN A 38 -13.80 -17.40 -2.85
C ASN A 38 -14.35 -17.92 -1.52
N LYS A 39 -13.62 -18.83 -0.85
CA LYS A 39 -14.00 -19.36 0.47
C LYS A 39 -14.06 -18.27 1.55
N ARG A 40 -13.16 -17.29 1.49
CA ARG A 40 -13.13 -16.13 2.41
C ARG A 40 -13.98 -14.95 1.91
N SER A 41 -14.66 -15.10 0.76
CA SER A 41 -15.44 -14.04 0.09
C SER A 41 -14.65 -12.74 -0.10
N GLU A 42 -13.40 -12.87 -0.55
CA GLU A 42 -12.50 -11.77 -0.92
C GLU A 42 -12.58 -11.51 -2.43
N LYS A 43 -12.54 -10.24 -2.84
CA LYS A 43 -12.60 -9.84 -4.26
C LYS A 43 -11.25 -9.89 -4.97
N LEU A 44 -10.16 -9.84 -4.20
CA LEU A 44 -8.78 -9.76 -4.70
C LEU A 44 -7.93 -10.88 -4.11
N ILE A 45 -6.98 -11.39 -4.89
CA ILE A 45 -5.97 -12.33 -4.41
C ILE A 45 -4.88 -11.54 -3.70
N SER A 46 -4.86 -11.64 -2.38
CA SER A 46 -3.91 -10.98 -1.50
C SER A 46 -2.62 -11.80 -1.33
N SER A 47 -1.51 -11.14 -0.99
CA SER A 47 -0.20 -11.80 -0.84
C SER A 47 -0.20 -12.86 0.27
N GLU A 48 -1.02 -12.71 1.29
CA GLU A 48 -1.13 -13.68 2.37
C GLU A 48 -1.87 -14.96 1.94
N LEU A 49 -2.88 -14.84 1.05
CA LEU A 49 -3.54 -15.99 0.45
C LEU A 49 -2.59 -16.82 -0.40
N PHE A 50 -1.63 -16.17 -1.07
CA PHE A 50 -0.59 -16.87 -1.83
C PHE A 50 0.31 -17.71 -0.92
N ILE A 51 0.70 -17.18 0.24
CA ILE A 51 1.50 -17.92 1.22
C ILE A 51 0.70 -19.13 1.75
N LEU A 52 -0.57 -18.93 2.10
CA LEU A 52 -1.44 -20.00 2.57
C LEU A 52 -1.66 -21.10 1.51
N ALA A 53 -1.96 -20.70 0.27
CA ALA A 53 -2.12 -21.60 -0.87
C ALA A 53 -0.85 -22.41 -1.14
N SER A 54 0.31 -21.76 -1.02
CA SER A 54 1.59 -22.39 -1.29
C SER A 54 1.93 -23.50 -0.31
N ILE A 55 1.55 -23.38 0.96
CA ILE A 55 1.71 -24.46 1.96
C ILE A 55 0.76 -25.62 1.66
N ASN A 56 -0.47 -25.32 1.27
CA ASN A 56 -1.46 -26.34 0.93
C ASN A 56 -1.12 -27.12 -0.35
N SER A 57 -0.40 -26.49 -1.29
CA SER A 57 0.01 -27.10 -2.56
C SER A 57 1.12 -28.15 -2.44
N ARG A 58 1.73 -28.31 -1.24
CA ARG A 58 2.75 -29.36 -0.92
C ARG A 58 3.94 -29.43 -1.89
N GLY A 59 4.32 -28.33 -2.53
CA GLY A 59 5.53 -28.28 -3.36
C GLY A 59 6.78 -27.92 -2.56
N ARG A 60 7.88 -27.69 -3.28
CA ARG A 60 9.18 -27.33 -2.68
C ARG A 60 9.13 -26.05 -1.83
N LEU A 61 8.24 -25.12 -2.15
CA LEU A 61 8.01 -23.93 -1.34
C LEU A 61 7.32 -24.26 0.00
N ALA A 62 6.41 -25.24 0.01
CA ALA A 62 5.76 -25.72 1.23
C ALA A 62 6.79 -26.37 2.17
N GLU A 63 7.69 -27.21 1.64
CA GLU A 63 8.75 -27.85 2.42
C GLU A 63 9.68 -26.82 3.06
N LEU A 64 10.07 -25.78 2.31
CA LEU A 64 10.92 -24.70 2.83
C LEU A 64 10.22 -23.88 3.91
N LEU A 65 8.92 -23.61 3.74
CA LEU A 65 8.12 -22.90 4.73
C LEU A 65 7.93 -23.74 6.00
N GLN A 66 7.66 -25.03 5.86
CA GLN A 66 7.56 -25.97 6.99
C GLN A 66 8.89 -26.14 7.71
N ALA A 67 10.01 -26.21 6.98
CA ALA A 67 11.35 -26.23 7.57
C ALA A 67 11.67 -24.93 8.33
N ALA A 68 11.05 -23.82 7.96
CA ALA A 68 11.12 -22.55 8.69
C ALA A 68 10.12 -22.45 9.86
N GLY A 69 9.35 -23.51 10.14
CA GLY A 69 8.35 -23.56 11.22
C GLY A 69 6.96 -23.04 10.85
N ALA A 70 6.73 -22.71 9.58
CA ALA A 70 5.42 -22.22 9.13
C ALA A 70 4.42 -23.38 9.01
N THR A 71 3.40 -23.35 9.86
CA THR A 71 2.26 -24.28 9.83
C THR A 71 1.03 -23.56 9.27
N THR A 72 0.14 -24.28 8.59
CA THR A 72 -1.13 -23.73 8.07
C THR A 72 -1.91 -22.97 9.14
N ILE A 73 -2.04 -23.55 10.33
CA ILE A 73 -2.75 -22.97 11.47
C ILE A 73 -2.14 -21.64 11.91
N LEU A 74 -0.81 -21.57 12.03
CA LEU A 74 -0.11 -20.36 12.46
C LEU A 74 -0.27 -19.22 11.47
N ILE A 75 -0.26 -19.54 10.17
CA ILE A 75 -0.45 -18.54 9.11
C ILE A 75 -1.90 -18.09 9.05
N GLU A 76 -2.88 -18.99 9.20
CA GLU A 76 -4.28 -18.59 9.29
C GLU A 76 -4.51 -17.65 10.47
N GLN A 77 -3.96 -17.96 11.64
CA GLN A 77 -4.02 -17.09 12.82
C GLN A 77 -3.33 -15.74 12.61
N ALA A 78 -2.15 -15.72 11.97
CA ALA A 78 -1.42 -14.49 11.66
C ALA A 78 -2.19 -13.62 10.66
N ILE A 79 -2.83 -14.22 9.65
CA ILE A 79 -3.69 -13.54 8.69
C ILE A 79 -4.88 -12.91 9.41
N ASP A 80 -5.56 -13.66 10.28
CA ASP A 80 -6.73 -13.18 10.98
C ASP A 80 -6.37 -12.06 11.98
N TYR A 81 -5.21 -12.15 12.64
CA TYR A 81 -4.67 -11.10 13.51
C TYR A 81 -4.35 -9.81 12.73
N LEU A 82 -3.65 -9.90 11.60
CA LEU A 82 -3.31 -8.73 10.79
C LEU A 82 -4.54 -8.07 10.17
N ARG A 83 -5.56 -8.86 9.86
CA ARG A 83 -6.76 -8.37 9.18
C ARG A 83 -7.82 -7.84 10.11
N GLU A 84 -7.80 -8.14 11.42
CA GLU A 84 -8.79 -7.66 12.40
C GLU A 84 -10.25 -7.78 11.89
N SER A 85 -10.55 -8.85 11.14
CA SER A 85 -11.86 -9.09 10.47
C SER A 85 -12.22 -8.19 9.27
N LYS A 86 -11.29 -7.42 8.70
CA LYS A 86 -11.51 -6.64 7.47
C LYS A 86 -11.23 -7.46 6.22
N LYS A 87 -12.13 -7.40 5.23
CA LYS A 87 -11.94 -7.98 3.90
C LYS A 87 -11.02 -7.10 3.06
N VAL A 88 -10.17 -7.73 2.25
CA VAL A 88 -9.33 -7.03 1.27
C VAL A 88 -10.21 -6.66 0.07
N ASP A 89 -10.86 -5.50 0.17
CA ASP A 89 -11.66 -4.96 -0.94
C ASP A 89 -10.86 -4.02 -1.85
N ASN A 90 -9.75 -3.44 -1.36
CA ASN A 90 -8.88 -2.52 -2.11
C ASN A 90 -7.40 -2.94 -2.00
N LEU A 91 -6.61 -2.63 -3.03
CA LEU A 91 -5.17 -2.95 -3.15
C LEU A 91 -4.28 -2.27 -2.10
N ASP A 92 -4.80 -1.29 -1.38
CA ASP A 92 -4.06 -0.56 -0.35
C ASP A 92 -4.19 -1.28 0.98
N THR A 93 -3.23 -2.15 1.28
CA THR A 93 -3.07 -2.73 2.61
C THR A 93 -2.74 -1.59 3.58
N GLU A 94 -3.73 -1.10 4.31
CA GLU A 94 -3.61 0.07 5.17
C GLU A 94 -2.55 -0.14 6.26
N ASN A 95 -1.43 0.58 6.17
CA ASN A 95 -0.47 0.73 7.26
C ASN A 95 -1.20 1.27 8.51
N GLN A 96 -0.81 0.83 9.72
CA GLN A 96 -1.38 1.34 10.98
C GLN A 96 -1.34 2.89 11.05
N CYS A 97 -0.28 3.50 10.51
CA CYS A 97 -0.18 4.96 10.39
C CYS A 97 -1.29 5.57 9.53
N GLN A 98 -1.69 4.91 8.44
CA GLN A 98 -2.76 5.37 7.56
C GLN A 98 -4.13 5.27 8.24
N LYS A 99 -4.37 4.23 9.03
CA LYS A 99 -5.57 4.12 9.88
C LYS A 99 -5.67 5.29 10.87
N ALA A 100 -4.57 5.61 11.57
CA ALA A 100 -4.52 6.72 12.52
C ALA A 100 -4.75 8.08 11.84
N LEU A 101 -4.13 8.31 10.68
CA LEU A 101 -4.34 9.55 9.91
C LEU A 101 -5.80 9.69 9.46
N LYS A 102 -6.45 8.62 8.97
CA LYS A 102 -7.86 8.68 8.59
C LYS A 102 -8.80 8.99 9.75
N GLN A 103 -8.47 8.54 10.97
CA GLN A 103 -9.31 8.77 12.15
C GLN A 103 -9.17 10.18 12.73
N PHE A 104 -7.97 10.76 12.71
CA PHE A 104 -7.66 12.00 13.42
C PHE A 104 -7.32 13.19 12.52
N THR A 105 -7.24 13.00 11.21
CA THR A 105 -6.85 14.05 10.26
C THR A 105 -7.79 14.09 9.06
N ILE A 106 -7.76 15.21 8.33
CA ILE A 106 -8.53 15.41 7.09
C ILE A 106 -7.54 15.55 5.94
N ASN A 107 -7.72 14.75 4.88
CA ASN A 107 -6.88 14.81 3.69
C ASN A 107 -7.31 15.97 2.77
N LEU A 108 -6.69 17.14 2.95
CA LEU A 108 -7.01 18.33 2.15
C LEU A 108 -6.59 18.19 0.68
N THR A 109 -5.53 17.44 0.37
CA THR A 109 -5.10 17.21 -1.01
C THR A 109 -6.11 16.38 -1.80
N GLU A 110 -6.70 15.37 -1.19
CA GLU A 110 -7.77 14.57 -1.81
C GLU A 110 -9.06 15.38 -1.99
N LEU A 111 -9.40 16.26 -1.04
CA LEU A 111 -10.54 17.18 -1.20
C LEU A 111 -10.30 18.20 -2.32
N ALA A 112 -9.06 18.67 -2.49
CA ALA A 112 -8.68 19.57 -3.58
C ALA A 112 -8.82 18.87 -4.94
N GLU A 113 -8.35 17.63 -5.05
CA GLU A 113 -8.44 16.81 -6.26
C GLU A 113 -9.91 16.52 -6.66
N GLN A 114 -10.78 16.32 -5.67
CA GLN A 114 -12.23 16.16 -5.87
C GLN A 114 -12.96 17.47 -6.17
N GLY A 115 -12.28 18.62 -6.15
CA GLY A 115 -12.89 19.94 -6.37
C GLY A 115 -13.86 20.37 -5.27
N LYS A 116 -13.72 19.82 -4.05
CA LYS A 116 -14.59 20.12 -2.90
C LYS A 116 -14.12 21.31 -2.06
N LEU A 117 -12.93 21.84 -2.33
CA LEU A 117 -12.41 23.02 -1.66
C LEU A 117 -12.80 24.28 -2.43
N ASP A 118 -13.22 25.32 -1.71
CA ASP A 118 -13.52 26.61 -2.30
C ASP A 118 -12.25 27.25 -2.91
N PRO A 119 -12.36 27.96 -4.04
CA PRO A 119 -11.22 28.62 -4.67
C PRO A 119 -10.68 29.72 -3.75
N VAL A 120 -9.37 29.70 -3.50
CA VAL A 120 -8.74 30.67 -2.60
C VAL A 120 -8.39 31.95 -3.34
N ILE A 121 -8.94 33.08 -2.89
CA ILE A 121 -8.78 34.39 -3.54
C ILE A 121 -7.93 35.31 -2.66
N GLY A 122 -6.92 35.96 -3.24
CA GLY A 122 -6.17 37.04 -2.59
C GLY A 122 -5.18 36.61 -1.49
N ARG A 123 -4.83 35.32 -1.43
CA ARG A 123 -3.86 34.75 -0.45
C ARG A 123 -2.59 34.19 -1.10
N ASP A 124 -2.28 34.63 -2.31
CA ASP A 124 -1.17 34.08 -3.10
C ASP A 124 0.19 34.30 -2.45
N GLU A 125 0.42 35.46 -1.83
CA GLU A 125 1.70 35.75 -1.18
C GLU A 125 1.91 34.87 0.05
N GLU A 126 0.88 34.68 0.89
CA GLU A 126 0.95 33.83 2.08
C GLU A 126 1.15 32.36 1.70
N ILE A 127 0.44 31.87 0.67
CA ILE A 127 0.62 30.49 0.19
C ILE A 127 2.02 30.30 -0.39
N ARG A 128 2.50 31.24 -1.23
CA ARG A 128 3.87 31.21 -1.77
C ARG A 128 4.90 31.22 -0.64
N ARG A 129 4.70 32.04 0.39
CA ARG A 129 5.61 32.08 1.55
C ARG A 129 5.61 30.77 2.33
N THR A 130 4.46 30.13 2.48
CA THR A 130 4.32 28.82 3.13
C THR A 130 5.12 27.76 2.37
N ILE A 131 5.01 27.72 1.04
CA ILE A 131 5.79 26.83 0.16
C ILE A 131 7.30 27.09 0.31
N GLN A 132 7.72 28.35 0.28
CA GLN A 132 9.13 28.71 0.46
C GLN A 132 9.70 28.24 1.80
N VAL A 133 8.91 28.23 2.87
CA VAL A 133 9.33 27.71 4.18
C VAL A 133 9.44 26.19 4.14
N LEU A 134 8.46 25.50 3.58
CA LEU A 134 8.46 24.03 3.44
C LEU A 134 9.65 23.51 2.62
N GLN A 135 10.10 24.27 1.63
CA GLN A 135 11.26 23.93 0.78
C GLN A 135 12.64 24.12 1.46
N ARG A 136 12.70 24.67 2.69
CA ARG A 136 13.97 24.88 3.39
C ARG A 136 14.55 23.55 3.89
N ARG A 137 15.87 23.48 4.00
CA ARG A 137 16.57 22.33 4.62
C ARG A 137 16.42 22.27 6.14
N THR A 138 16.24 23.42 6.79
CA THR A 138 16.11 23.54 8.25
C THR A 138 15.03 24.56 8.60
N LYS A 139 14.31 24.34 9.71
CA LYS A 139 13.17 25.19 10.12
C LYS A 139 12.12 25.30 9.01
N ASN A 140 11.74 24.13 8.48
CA ASN A 140 10.82 23.98 7.36
C ASN A 140 9.35 23.87 7.76
N ASN A 141 9.03 24.07 9.05
CA ASN A 141 7.66 24.01 9.55
C ASN A 141 7.07 25.44 9.61
N PRO A 142 6.19 25.83 8.67
CA PRO A 142 5.54 27.13 8.70
C PRO A 142 4.52 27.21 9.85
N VAL A 143 4.37 28.40 10.44
CA VAL A 143 3.36 28.67 11.47
C VAL A 143 2.58 29.91 11.05
N LEU A 144 1.26 29.77 10.92
CA LEU A 144 0.36 30.85 10.51
C LEU A 144 -0.16 31.62 11.74
N ILE A 145 0.30 32.87 11.89
CA ILE A 145 -0.03 33.74 13.02
C ILE A 145 -1.13 34.73 12.63
N GLY A 146 -2.01 35.07 13.56
CA GLY A 146 -3.17 35.95 13.33
C GLY A 146 -4.33 35.63 14.26
N GLU A 147 -5.34 36.51 14.29
CA GLU A 147 -6.57 36.31 15.06
C GLU A 147 -7.39 35.11 14.54
N PRO A 148 -8.24 34.48 15.36
CA PRO A 148 -9.16 33.46 14.89
C PRO A 148 -10.13 34.04 13.85
N GLY A 149 -10.47 33.26 12.81
CA GLY A 149 -11.44 33.67 11.79
C GLY A 149 -10.88 34.46 10.61
N VAL A 150 -9.60 34.87 10.62
CA VAL A 150 -8.98 35.64 9.50
C VAL A 150 -8.71 34.83 8.22
N GLY A 151 -9.15 33.57 8.15
CA GLY A 151 -8.96 32.71 6.97
C GLY A 151 -7.62 31.98 6.91
N LYS A 152 -7.00 31.65 8.05
CA LYS A 152 -5.78 30.81 8.07
C LYS A 152 -5.98 29.45 7.41
N THR A 153 -7.17 28.86 7.57
CA THR A 153 -7.54 27.59 6.95
C THR A 153 -7.50 27.68 5.42
N ALA A 154 -7.97 28.81 4.85
CA ALA A 154 -7.93 29.04 3.41
C ALA A 154 -6.50 29.04 2.84
N ILE A 155 -5.49 29.43 3.63
CA ILE A 155 -4.08 29.34 3.19
C ILE A 155 -3.66 27.86 3.04
N VAL A 156 -4.13 26.98 3.93
CA VAL A 156 -3.82 25.54 3.89
C VAL A 156 -4.61 24.84 2.77
N GLU A 157 -5.87 25.21 2.56
CA GLU A 157 -6.68 24.74 1.43
C GLU A 157 -6.08 25.18 0.08
N GLY A 158 -5.62 26.42 -0.01
CA GLY A 158 -4.95 26.95 -1.20
C GLY A 158 -3.58 26.32 -1.44
N LEU A 159 -2.88 25.93 -0.38
CA LEU A 159 -1.67 25.11 -0.48
C LEU A 159 -1.99 23.74 -1.07
N ALA A 160 -3.05 23.07 -0.60
CA ALA A 160 -3.48 21.78 -1.14
C ALA A 160 -3.88 21.87 -2.63
N GLN A 161 -4.61 22.92 -3.02
CA GLN A 161 -4.93 23.20 -4.43
C GLN A 161 -3.67 23.38 -5.28
N ARG A 162 -2.66 24.11 -4.79
CA ARG A 162 -1.37 24.26 -5.50
C ARG A 162 -0.62 22.93 -5.64
N ILE A 163 -0.66 22.07 -4.63
CA ILE A 163 -0.01 20.74 -4.72
C ILE A 163 -0.65 19.88 -5.82
N VAL A 164 -1.97 19.91 -5.95
CA VAL A 164 -2.71 19.15 -6.98
C VAL A 164 -2.50 19.72 -8.38
N ASN A 165 -2.49 21.05 -8.52
CA ASN A 165 -2.39 21.72 -9.82
C ASN A 165 -0.96 21.79 -10.38
N GLY A 166 0.07 21.61 -9.55
CA GLY A 166 1.49 21.73 -9.92
C GLY A 166 1.98 23.16 -9.99
#